data_AF-A0A915Q0F0-F1
#
_entry.id   AF-A0A915Q0F0-F1
#
_cell.length_a   1.000
_cell.length_b   1.000
_cell.length_c   1.000
_cell.angle_alpha   90.00
_cell.angle_beta   90.00
_cell.angle_gamma   90.00
#
_symmetry.space_group_name_H-M   'P 1'
#
loop_
_entity.id
_entity.type
_entity.pdbx_description
1 polymer ?
#
loop_
_entity_poly.entity_id
_entity_poly.type
_entity_poly.pdbx_seq_one_letter_code
_entity_poly.pdbx_strand_id
1 'polypeptide(L)'
;MMVLSVIILRVIDLARSSRRRNFRNNICENGSIVGGRCVCMNGYSGTYCNRVMHCKFNKLQPNGSCLDCIDGWEGINCDHIQCINGVPDATGQYCLCEKPYGGKFCTTLQTSDVYSYYNHKVYKFGPIGALLILPLVLILYGCERTAQFRRIKRVEEHLHRQNVIVNRHKISNFLTTKLICSGY
;
A
#
# COMPACT_ATOMS: atom_id res chain seq x y z
N MET A 1 47.94 47.55 17.83
CA MET A 1 48.80 46.35 17.90
C MET A 1 47.92 45.10 17.74
N MET A 2 47.11 44.95 16.69
CA MET A 2 47.48 44.71 15.28
C MET A 2 48.50 43.56 15.07
N VAL A 3 48.38 42.45 15.83
CA VAL A 3 49.18 41.23 15.54
C VAL A 3 48.41 39.91 15.78
N LEU A 4 47.07 39.91 15.77
CA LEU A 4 46.30 38.66 15.93
C LEU A 4 45.45 38.25 14.72
N SER A 5 45.45 39.03 13.64
CA SER A 5 44.63 38.77 12.45
C SER A 5 45.39 38.26 11.22
N VAL A 6 46.71 37.98 11.33
CA VAL A 6 47.56 37.69 10.15
C VAL A 6 47.97 36.22 10.02
N ILE A 7 47.64 35.34 10.97
CA ILE A 7 48.10 33.92 10.94
C ILE A 7 47.05 32.95 10.34
N ILE A 8 45.81 33.37 10.07
CA ILE A 8 44.77 32.52 9.45
C ILE A 8 44.78 32.63 7.91
N LEU A 9 45.93 32.88 7.29
CA LEU A 9 46.07 33.00 5.83
C LEU A 9 47.13 32.06 5.23
N ARG A 10 47.52 31.00 5.95
CA ARG A 10 48.55 30.06 5.47
C ARG A 10 48.20 28.58 5.64
N VAL A 11 46.95 28.19 5.40
CA VAL A 11 46.63 26.80 4.99
C VAL A 11 45.39 26.81 4.09
N ILE A 12 45.48 27.50 2.95
CA ILE A 12 44.63 27.11 1.81
C ILE A 12 45.44 26.05 1.10
N ASP A 13 45.14 24.80 1.44
CA ASP A 13 45.62 23.64 0.73
C ASP A 13 45.49 23.89 -0.77
N LEU A 14 46.64 24.01 -1.42
CA LEU A 14 46.81 23.72 -2.85
C LEU A 14 46.61 22.22 -3.08
N ALA A 15 45.48 21.68 -2.61
CA ALA A 15 44.83 20.58 -3.26
C ALA A 15 44.25 21.16 -4.55
N ARG A 16 45.12 21.30 -5.56
CA ARG A 16 44.72 21.26 -6.95
C ARG A 16 43.96 19.95 -7.08
N SER A 17 42.65 20.02 -6.88
CA SER A 17 41.71 18.96 -7.21
C SER A 17 41.84 18.83 -8.72
N SER A 18 42.82 18.02 -9.12
CA SER A 18 42.74 17.23 -10.31
C SER A 18 41.44 16.49 -10.15
N ARG A 19 40.37 17.11 -10.66
CA ARG A 19 39.14 16.45 -11.04
C ARG A 19 39.59 15.44 -12.09
N ARG A 20 40.17 14.33 -11.60
CA ARG A 20 40.21 13.06 -12.30
C ARG A 20 38.78 12.92 -12.73
N ARG A 21 38.53 13.20 -14.01
CA ARG A 21 37.34 12.73 -14.68
C ARG A 21 37.37 11.25 -14.38
N ASN A 22 36.56 10.84 -13.40
CA ASN A 22 36.13 9.48 -13.30
C ASN A 22 35.48 9.24 -14.66
N PHE A 23 36.29 8.75 -15.59
CA PHE A 23 35.82 7.95 -16.70
C PHE A 23 35.25 6.70 -16.02
N ARG A 24 34.11 6.86 -15.33
CA ARG A 24 33.12 5.81 -15.30
C ARG A 24 33.00 5.49 -16.77
N ASN A 25 33.39 4.28 -17.17
CA ASN A 25 33.16 3.81 -18.51
C ASN A 25 31.72 4.22 -18.85
N ASN A 26 31.56 5.22 -19.72
CA ASN A 26 30.26 5.59 -20.25
C ASN A 26 29.95 4.47 -21.22
N ILE A 27 29.55 3.31 -20.68
CA ILE A 27 29.19 2.16 -21.47
C ILE A 27 27.85 2.53 -22.10
N CYS A 28 27.87 2.76 -23.41
CA CYS A 28 26.65 2.81 -24.19
C CYS A 28 26.18 1.38 -24.35
N GLU A 29 24.99 1.05 -23.87
CA GLU A 29 24.46 -0.32 -23.93
C GLU A 29 24.16 -0.71 -25.39
N ASN A 30 23.38 0.12 -26.09
CA ASN A 30 22.98 -0.09 -27.48
C ASN A 30 23.43 1.08 -28.37
N GLY A 31 24.73 1.34 -28.41
CA GLY A 31 25.27 2.46 -29.18
C GLY A 31 26.79 2.50 -29.24
N SER A 32 27.31 3.57 -29.84
CA SER A 32 28.75 3.84 -29.92
C SER A 32 29.09 5.19 -29.29
N ILE A 33 30.31 5.30 -28.74
CA ILE A 33 30.79 6.57 -28.17
C ILE A 33 31.35 7.42 -29.30
N VAL A 34 30.74 8.58 -29.54
CA VAL A 34 31.24 9.58 -30.50
C VAL A 34 31.42 10.90 -29.77
N GLY A 35 32.65 11.43 -29.75
CA GLY A 35 32.94 12.71 -29.08
C GLY A 35 32.65 12.72 -27.57
N GLY A 36 32.69 11.56 -26.90
CA GLY A 36 32.42 11.44 -25.47
C GLY A 36 30.93 11.38 -25.06
N ARG A 37 30.02 11.28 -26.05
CA ARG A 37 28.59 11.03 -25.83
C ARG A 37 28.19 9.71 -26.52
N CYS A 38 27.15 9.07 -26.01
CA CYS A 38 26.56 7.90 -26.66
C CYS A 38 25.70 8.33 -27.84
N VAL A 39 25.95 7.72 -28.99
CA VAL A 39 25.08 7.77 -30.17
C VAL A 39 24.38 6.42 -30.25
N CYS A 40 23.07 6.43 -30.10
CA CYS A 40 22.27 5.22 -30.00
C CYS A 40 21.99 4.60 -31.37
N MET A 41 21.89 3.27 -31.40
CA MET A 41 21.39 2.55 -32.56
C MET A 41 19.90 2.82 -32.78
N ASN A 42 19.41 2.61 -34.00
CA ASN A 42 17.99 2.79 -34.31
C ASN A 42 17.11 1.95 -33.37
N GLY A 43 16.09 2.58 -32.79
CA GLY A 43 15.19 1.95 -31.84
C GLY A 43 15.61 2.05 -30.37
N TYR A 44 16.73 2.74 -30.07
CA TYR A 44 17.20 2.98 -28.71
C TYR A 44 17.42 4.47 -28.43
N SER A 45 17.20 4.85 -27.17
CA SER A 45 17.33 6.23 -26.69
C SER A 45 17.86 6.27 -25.25
N GLY A 46 17.94 7.49 -24.72
CA GLY A 46 18.49 7.76 -23.39
C GLY A 46 19.99 8.08 -23.42
N THR A 47 20.50 8.65 -22.33
CA THR A 47 21.90 9.12 -22.24
C THR A 47 22.93 8.01 -22.46
N TYR A 48 22.57 6.77 -22.12
CA TYR A 48 23.42 5.59 -22.25
C TYR A 48 22.86 4.56 -23.24
N CYS A 49 21.86 4.95 -24.04
CA CYS A 49 21.20 4.05 -25.01
C CYS A 49 20.60 2.80 -24.36
N ASN A 50 20.06 2.95 -23.15
CA ASN A 50 19.51 1.87 -22.32
C ASN A 50 17.98 1.79 -22.36
N ARG A 51 17.32 2.66 -23.14
CA ARG A 51 15.87 2.70 -23.29
C ARG A 51 15.48 2.28 -24.68
N VAL A 52 14.41 1.49 -24.79
CA VAL A 52 13.86 1.06 -26.06
C VAL A 52 12.80 2.07 -26.52
N MET A 53 12.83 2.42 -27.80
CA MET A 53 11.85 3.29 -28.43
C MET A 53 10.65 2.48 -28.91
N HIS A 54 9.45 2.96 -28.62
CA HIS A 54 8.19 2.32 -29.02
C HIS A 54 7.43 3.16 -30.04
N CYS A 55 8.08 3.45 -31.18
CA CYS A 55 7.47 4.19 -32.27
C CYS A 55 6.37 3.37 -32.97
N LYS A 56 5.26 4.02 -33.29
CA LYS A 56 4.18 3.43 -34.07
C LYS A 56 4.64 3.13 -35.50
N PHE A 57 4.43 1.89 -35.95
CA PHE A 57 4.86 1.40 -37.26
C PHE A 57 6.36 1.57 -37.55
N ASN A 58 7.21 1.73 -36.52
CA ASN A 58 8.64 2.01 -36.67
C ASN A 58 8.97 3.26 -37.52
N LYS A 59 8.05 4.25 -37.57
CA LYS A 59 8.26 5.48 -38.34
C LYS A 59 9.02 6.52 -37.53
N LEU A 60 10.12 7.00 -38.11
CA LEU A 60 11.00 8.02 -37.53
C LEU A 60 10.89 9.34 -38.30
N GLN A 61 11.03 10.44 -37.59
CA GLN A 61 11.25 11.76 -38.15
C GLN A 61 12.69 11.90 -38.69
N PRO A 62 12.97 12.89 -39.55
CA PRO A 62 14.32 13.10 -40.11
C PRO A 62 15.42 13.36 -39.07
N ASN A 63 15.04 13.86 -37.89
CA ASN A 63 15.91 14.08 -36.74
C ASN A 63 16.20 12.80 -35.92
N GLY A 64 15.60 11.66 -36.29
CA GLY A 64 15.74 10.39 -35.58
C GLY A 64 14.76 10.16 -34.42
N SER A 65 13.82 11.06 -34.15
CA SER A 65 12.77 10.86 -33.14
C SER A 65 11.57 10.08 -33.70
N CYS A 66 10.68 9.56 -32.86
CA CYS A 66 9.48 8.88 -33.35
C CYS A 66 8.50 9.87 -34.00
N LEU A 67 7.78 9.46 -35.04
CA LEU A 67 6.68 10.24 -35.61
C LEU A 67 5.43 10.20 -34.71
N ASP A 68 5.10 9.02 -34.20
CA ASP A 68 3.98 8.77 -33.30
C ASP A 68 4.33 7.59 -32.37
N CYS A 69 3.69 7.49 -31.21
CA CYS A 69 3.95 6.44 -30.22
C CYS A 69 2.93 5.31 -30.31
N ILE A 70 3.35 4.10 -29.93
CA ILE A 70 2.41 3.01 -29.64
C ILE A 70 1.65 3.36 -28.36
N ASP A 71 0.39 2.91 -28.26
CA ASP A 71 -0.44 3.15 -27.08
C ASP A 71 0.27 2.73 -25.78
N GLY A 72 0.22 3.62 -24.78
CA GLY A 72 0.89 3.44 -23.49
C GLY A 72 2.36 3.87 -23.45
N TRP A 73 2.87 4.54 -24.49
CA TRP A 73 4.21 5.13 -24.54
C TRP A 73 4.16 6.61 -24.87
N GLU A 74 5.11 7.37 -24.32
CA GLU A 74 5.19 8.81 -24.47
C GLU A 74 6.63 9.32 -24.59
N GLY A 75 6.75 10.63 -24.86
CA GLY A 75 8.02 11.31 -25.10
C GLY A 75 8.37 11.39 -26.58
N ILE A 76 9.35 12.24 -26.89
CA ILE A 76 9.79 12.51 -28.27
C ILE A 76 10.28 11.22 -28.95
N ASN A 77 10.87 10.31 -28.17
CA ASN A 77 11.39 9.03 -28.65
C ASN A 77 10.49 7.83 -28.26
N CYS A 78 9.28 8.08 -27.74
CA CYS A 78 8.37 7.04 -27.27
C CYS A 78 9.04 6.02 -26.34
N ASP A 79 9.93 6.51 -25.47
CA ASP A 79 10.82 5.75 -24.61
C ASP A 79 10.47 5.90 -23.12
N HIS A 80 9.31 6.48 -22.83
CA HIS A 80 8.73 6.57 -21.51
C HIS A 80 7.41 5.81 -21.47
N ILE A 81 7.27 4.87 -20.54
CA ILE A 81 6.03 4.12 -20.36
C ILE A 81 5.00 4.95 -19.60
N GLN A 82 3.75 4.91 -20.04
CA GLN A 82 2.62 5.50 -19.33
C GLN A 82 1.99 4.46 -18.40
N CYS A 83 1.96 4.76 -17.11
CA CYS A 83 1.37 3.91 -16.08
C CYS A 83 0.03 4.52 -15.63
N ILE A 84 -1.08 3.78 -15.76
CA ILE A 84 -2.41 4.31 -15.37
C ILE A 84 -2.61 4.29 -13.86
N ASN A 85 -2.32 3.14 -13.22
CA ASN A 85 -2.45 2.95 -11.77
C ASN A 85 -1.10 2.57 -11.15
N GLY A 86 -0.11 3.46 -11.27
CA GLY A 86 1.23 3.23 -10.78
C GLY A 86 2.21 4.30 -11.22
N VAL A 87 3.49 4.05 -10.97
CA VAL A 87 4.57 4.96 -11.35
C VAL A 87 5.61 4.25 -12.21
N PRO A 88 6.29 4.95 -13.14
CA PRO A 88 7.41 4.39 -13.86
C PRO A 88 8.57 4.01 -12.93
N ASP A 89 9.34 3.00 -13.31
CA ASP A 89 10.58 2.61 -12.64
C ASP A 89 11.72 3.63 -12.89
N ALA A 90 12.90 3.37 -12.34
CA ALA A 90 14.07 4.25 -12.51
C ALA A 90 14.52 4.39 -13.98
N THR A 91 14.28 3.38 -14.82
CA THR A 91 14.60 3.45 -16.25
C THR A 91 13.53 4.21 -17.04
N GLY A 92 12.29 4.23 -16.55
CA GLY A 92 11.11 4.78 -17.22
C GLY A 92 10.51 3.83 -18.25
N GLN A 93 10.88 2.54 -18.22
CA GLN A 93 10.47 1.54 -19.22
C GLN A 93 9.49 0.50 -18.66
N TYR A 94 9.35 0.42 -17.34
CA TYR A 94 8.44 -0.50 -16.66
C TYR A 94 7.57 0.24 -15.65
N CYS A 95 6.35 -0.24 -15.45
CA CYS A 95 5.46 0.30 -14.44
C CYS A 95 5.56 -0.48 -13.12
N LEU A 96 5.67 0.25 -12.03
CA LEU A 96 5.48 -0.23 -10.66
C LEU A 96 4.02 0.01 -10.28
N CYS A 97 3.20 -1.04 -10.43
CA CYS A 97 1.76 -0.92 -10.22
C CYS A 97 1.37 -0.83 -8.75
N GLU A 98 0.37 0.01 -8.47
CA GLU A 98 -0.28 0.05 -7.17
C GLU A 98 -1.22 -1.14 -7.02
N LYS A 99 -1.14 -1.86 -5.90
CA LYS A 99 -2.06 -2.98 -5.64
C LYS A 99 -3.49 -2.46 -5.48
N PRO A 100 -4.50 -3.13 -6.04
CA PRO A 100 -4.46 -4.46 -6.66
C PRO A 100 -4.30 -4.48 -8.20
N TYR A 101 -3.87 -3.38 -8.82
CA TYR A 101 -3.70 -3.31 -10.27
C TYR A 101 -2.44 -4.04 -10.74
N GLY A 102 -2.47 -4.55 -11.96
CA GLY A 102 -1.37 -5.24 -12.60
C GLY A 102 -1.29 -5.01 -14.11
N GLY A 103 -0.45 -5.80 -14.78
CA GLY A 103 -0.21 -5.71 -16.21
C GLY A 103 0.85 -4.66 -16.58
N LYS A 104 1.27 -4.64 -17.85
CA LYS A 104 2.38 -3.81 -18.34
C LYS A 104 2.19 -2.31 -18.06
N PHE A 105 0.95 -1.83 -18.19
CA PHE A 105 0.57 -0.42 -18.02
C PHE A 105 -0.29 -0.17 -16.77
N CYS A 106 -0.36 -1.15 -15.86
CA CYS A 106 -1.18 -1.10 -14.64
C CYS A 106 -2.69 -0.89 -14.90
N THR A 107 -3.22 -1.52 -15.95
CA THR A 107 -4.63 -1.42 -16.34
C THR A 107 -5.44 -2.67 -16.03
N THR A 108 -4.77 -3.80 -15.79
CA THR A 108 -5.48 -5.05 -15.55
C THR A 108 -5.87 -5.12 -14.08
N LEU A 109 -7.15 -5.41 -13.83
CA LEU A 109 -7.69 -5.61 -12.50
C LEU A 109 -8.38 -6.97 -12.46
N GLN A 110 -7.79 -7.96 -11.81
CA GLN A 110 -8.39 -9.29 -11.66
C GLN A 110 -9.11 -9.43 -10.33
N THR A 111 -10.24 -10.13 -10.33
CA THR A 111 -11.03 -10.40 -9.12
C THR A 111 -10.22 -11.16 -8.07
N SER A 112 -9.37 -12.11 -8.49
CA SER A 112 -8.44 -12.83 -7.61
C SER A 112 -7.48 -11.89 -6.88
N ASP A 113 -6.88 -10.94 -7.58
CA ASP A 113 -5.93 -9.97 -7.01
C ASP A 113 -6.62 -9.00 -6.04
N VAL A 114 -7.82 -8.55 -6.39
CA VAL A 114 -8.68 -7.73 -5.53
C VAL A 114 -8.99 -8.48 -4.24
N TYR A 115 -9.51 -9.71 -4.33
CA TYR A 115 -9.84 -10.51 -3.16
C TYR A 115 -8.61 -10.82 -2.31
N SER A 116 -7.49 -11.20 -2.93
CA SER A 116 -6.24 -11.44 -2.22
C SER A 116 -5.76 -10.19 -1.49
N TYR A 117 -5.80 -9.02 -2.14
CA TYR A 117 -5.37 -7.76 -1.56
C TYR A 117 -6.24 -7.34 -0.37
N TYR A 118 -7.56 -7.36 -0.50
CA TYR A 118 -8.46 -6.98 0.58
C TYR A 118 -8.47 -7.98 1.72
N ASN A 119 -8.44 -9.30 1.44
CA ASN A 119 -8.34 -10.31 2.50
C ASN A 119 -7.07 -10.11 3.31
N HIS A 120 -5.92 -9.98 2.66
CA HIS A 120 -4.65 -9.71 3.34
C HIS A 120 -4.66 -8.38 4.11
N LYS A 121 -5.31 -7.34 3.56
CA LYS A 121 -5.49 -6.05 4.25
C LYS A 121 -6.33 -6.23 5.51
N VAL A 122 -7.46 -6.94 5.44
CA VAL A 122 -8.31 -7.27 6.60
C VAL A 122 -7.55 -8.06 7.66
N TYR A 123 -6.76 -9.07 7.26
CA TYR A 123 -5.89 -9.80 8.20
C TYR A 123 -4.89 -8.87 8.92
N LYS A 124 -4.33 -7.88 8.22
CA LYS A 124 -3.43 -6.88 8.83
C LYS A 124 -4.15 -5.91 9.75
N PHE A 125 -5.38 -5.50 9.41
CA PHE A 125 -6.19 -4.63 10.27
C PHE A 125 -6.77 -5.36 11.49
N GLY A 126 -6.64 -6.69 11.56
CA GLY A 126 -7.06 -7.47 12.73
C GLY A 126 -8.58 -7.47 12.94
N PRO A 127 -9.06 -7.95 14.09
CA PRO A 127 -10.48 -8.21 14.30
C PRO A 127 -11.22 -6.93 14.73
N ILE A 128 -11.04 -5.82 14.01
CA ILE A 128 -11.81 -4.58 14.25
C ILE A 128 -13.31 -4.88 14.13
N GLY A 129 -13.70 -5.82 13.26
CA GLY A 129 -15.05 -6.36 13.20
C GLY A 129 -15.48 -7.11 14.48
N ALA A 130 -14.60 -7.90 15.11
CA ALA A 130 -14.95 -8.58 16.37
C ALA A 130 -15.01 -7.61 17.57
N LEU A 131 -14.20 -6.55 17.55
CA LEU A 131 -14.26 -5.47 18.54
C LEU A 131 -15.59 -4.71 18.50
N LEU A 132 -16.27 -4.65 17.35
CA LEU A 132 -17.63 -4.09 17.23
C LEU A 132 -18.73 -5.06 17.69
N ILE A 133 -18.49 -6.38 17.58
CA ILE A 133 -19.45 -7.41 18.00
C ILE A 133 -19.44 -7.59 19.53
N LEU A 134 -18.28 -7.47 20.18
CA LEU A 134 -18.12 -7.59 21.63
C LEU A 134 -19.06 -6.68 22.45
N PRO A 135 -19.20 -5.37 22.15
CA PRO A 135 -20.15 -4.48 22.81
C PRO A 135 -21.60 -4.92 22.65
N LEU A 136 -22.00 -5.35 21.46
CA LEU A 136 -23.36 -5.85 21.19
C LEU A 136 -23.66 -7.11 22.01
N VAL A 137 -22.71 -8.04 22.09
CA VAL A 137 -22.84 -9.26 22.91
C VAL A 137 -22.94 -8.92 24.40
N LEU A 138 -22.13 -7.97 24.90
CA LEU A 138 -22.20 -7.51 26.29
C LEU A 138 -23.53 -6.83 26.61
N ILE A 139 -24.05 -6.00 25.70
CA ILE A 139 -25.36 -5.36 25.85
C ILE A 139 -26.46 -6.41 25.87
N LEU A 140 -26.46 -7.38 24.95
CA LEU A 140 -27.45 -8.46 24.91
C LEU A 140 -27.43 -9.30 26.19
N TYR A 141 -26.24 -9.68 26.66
CA TYR A 141 -26.09 -10.42 27.92
C TYR A 141 -26.57 -9.61 29.13
N GLY A 142 -26.25 -8.31 29.18
CA GLY A 142 -26.74 -7.41 30.23
C GLY A 142 -28.26 -7.26 30.23
N CYS A 143 -28.88 -7.14 29.05
CA CYS A 143 -30.32 -7.10 28.87
C CYS A 143 -30.99 -8.39 29.34
N GLU A 144 -30.45 -9.56 28.98
CA GLU A 144 -31.00 -10.84 29.40
C GLU A 144 -30.89 -11.04 30.92
N ARG A 145 -29.74 -10.72 31.51
CA ARG A 145 -29.51 -10.82 32.95
C ARG A 145 -30.45 -9.92 33.76
N THR A 146 -30.67 -8.68 33.29
CA THR A 146 -31.60 -7.75 33.95
C THR A 146 -33.06 -8.20 33.79
N ALA A 147 -33.45 -8.75 32.64
CA ALA A 147 -34.77 -9.34 32.45
C ALA A 147 -35.03 -10.53 33.40
N GLN A 148 -34.06 -11.43 33.57
CA GLN A 148 -34.14 -12.56 34.50
C GLN A 148 -34.29 -12.09 35.95
N PHE A 149 -33.51 -11.09 36.37
CA PHE A 149 -33.60 -10.54 37.72
C PHE A 149 -35.00 -9.97 38.03
N ARG A 150 -35.62 -9.27 37.07
CA ARG A 150 -37.00 -8.77 37.20
C ARG A 150 -38.03 -9.90 37.30
N ARG A 151 -37.84 -11.01 36.57
CA ARG A 151 -38.72 -12.19 36.66
C ARG A 151 -38.66 -12.82 38.06
N ILE A 152 -37.46 -13.02 38.60
CA ILE A 152 -37.27 -13.57 39.95
C ILE A 152 -37.91 -12.66 41.00
N LYS A 153 -37.67 -11.34 40.91
CA LYS A 153 -38.24 -10.37 41.87
C LYS A 153 -39.78 -10.41 41.91
N ARG A 154 -40.44 -10.49 40.75
CA ARG A 154 -41.91 -10.60 40.68
C ARG A 154 -42.44 -11.89 41.33
N VAL A 155 -41.75 -13.02 41.13
CA VAL A 155 -42.13 -14.30 41.73
C VAL A 155 -41.89 -14.30 43.25
N GLU A 156 -40.77 -13.71 43.68
CA GLU A 156 -40.43 -13.53 45.09
C GLU A 156 -41.49 -12.69 45.83
N GLU A 157 -41.89 -11.54 45.27
CA GLU A 157 -42.95 -10.69 45.82
C GLU A 157 -44.31 -11.40 45.89
N HIS A 158 -44.65 -12.22 44.89
CA HIS A 158 -45.89 -12.99 44.88
C HIS A 158 -45.92 -14.09 45.96
N LEU A 159 -44.81 -14.81 46.12
CA LEU A 159 -44.66 -15.85 47.13
C LEU A 159 -44.61 -15.28 48.56
N HIS A 160 -43.99 -14.11 48.74
CA HIS A 160 -43.97 -13.42 50.04
C HIS A 160 -45.37 -12.96 50.47
N ARG A 161 -46.23 -12.53 49.53
CA ARG A 161 -47.65 -12.23 49.82
C ARG A 161 -48.42 -13.46 50.31
N GLN A 162 -47.98 -14.66 49.95
CA GLN A 162 -48.59 -15.92 50.37
C GLN A 162 -47.99 -16.46 51.68
N ASN A 163 -47.21 -15.65 52.43
CA ASN A 163 -46.55 -16.04 53.68
C ASN A 163 -45.55 -17.22 53.57
N VAL A 164 -45.01 -17.46 52.37
CA VAL A 164 -43.99 -18.51 52.16
C VAL A 164 -42.60 -17.89 52.36
N ILE A 165 -41.77 -18.49 53.23
CA ILE A 165 -40.36 -18.10 53.39
C ILE A 165 -39.59 -18.59 52.17
N VAL A 166 -39.12 -17.68 51.33
CA VAL A 166 -38.55 -18.04 50.03
C VAL A 166 -37.03 -17.90 49.99
N ASN A 167 -36.35 -18.91 49.44
CA ASN A 167 -34.92 -18.84 49.12
C ASN A 167 -34.74 -18.47 47.64
N ARG A 168 -34.15 -17.29 47.41
CA ARG A 168 -33.92 -16.69 46.09
C ARG A 168 -33.15 -17.60 45.13
N HIS A 169 -32.25 -18.43 45.65
CA HIS A 169 -31.42 -19.34 44.85
C HIS A 169 -32.24 -20.53 44.30
N LYS A 170 -33.22 -21.02 45.07
CA LYS A 170 -34.15 -22.05 44.59
C LYS A 170 -35.07 -21.52 43.49
N ILE A 171 -35.60 -20.29 43.63
CA ILE A 171 -36.43 -19.66 42.60
C ILE A 171 -35.67 -19.51 41.28
N SER A 172 -34.42 -19.02 41.34
CA SER A 172 -33.51 -18.93 40.20
C SER A 172 -33.39 -20.28 39.48
N ASN A 173 -33.07 -21.35 40.21
CA ASN A 173 -32.88 -22.68 39.64
C ASN A 173 -34.15 -23.26 39.02
N PHE A 174 -35.31 -23.07 39.66
CA PHE A 174 -36.61 -23.51 39.10
C PHE A 174 -36.97 -22.78 37.80
N LEU A 175 -36.70 -21.46 37.73
CA LEU A 175 -36.99 -20.67 36.54
C LEU A 175 -36.06 -21.01 35.36
N THR A 176 -34.78 -21.30 35.62
CA THR A 176 -33.87 -21.79 34.58
C THR A 176 -34.22 -23.21 34.12
N THR A 177 -34.59 -24.12 35.03
CA THR A 177 -35.03 -25.48 34.63
C THR A 177 -36.30 -25.46 33.78
N LYS A 178 -37.28 -24.60 34.12
CA LYS A 178 -38.50 -24.47 33.33
C LYS A 178 -38.26 -23.93 31.91
N LEU A 179 -37.30 -23.02 31.75
CA LEU A 179 -36.89 -22.50 30.43
C LEU A 179 -36.25 -23.58 29.56
N ILE A 180 -35.47 -24.50 30.16
CA ILE A 180 -34.84 -25.62 29.44
C ILE A 180 -35.88 -26.65 29.00
N CYS A 181 -36.95 -26.86 29.77
CA CYS A 181 -38.02 -27.81 29.42
C CYS A 181 -39.09 -27.25 28.46
N SER A 182 -39.04 -25.96 28.09
CA SER A 182 -39.97 -25.34 27.12
C SER A 182 -39.29 -24.93 25.79
N GLY A 183 -38.02 -25.33 25.60
CA GLY A 183 -37.23 -25.06 24.39
C GLY A 183 -37.17 -26.22 23.39
N TYR A 184 -38.10 -27.19 23.47
CA TYR A 184 -38.34 -28.23 22.46
C TYR A 184 -39.78 -28.11 21.96
#